data_AF-A0A0M0J7G2-F1
#
_entry.id   AF-A0A0M0J7G2-F1
#
_cell.length_a   1.000
_cell.length_b   1.000
_cell.length_c   1.000
_cell.angle_alpha   90.00
_cell.angle_beta   90.00
_cell.angle_gamma   90.00
#
_symmetry.space_group_name_H-M   'P 1'
#
loop_
_entity.id
_entity.type
_entity.pdbx_description
1 polymer ?
#
loop_
_entity_poly.entity_id
_entity_poly.type
_entity_poly.pdbx_seq_one_letter_code
_entity_poly.pdbx_strand_id
1 'polypeptide(L)'
;MEGLHVAQAALLDVIAATTPRALERLQREGVPIKEQSTSWLLCAFLDSLPLESTLRVWDMLFVDGQVALLRAAAAAFALHEEALLAADPSELFDLGLVLECDAARLMAASLEPKLLSVATAALEARLEEAWKAEVAE
;
A
#
# COMPACT_ATOMS: atom_id res chain seq x y z
N MET A 1 -5.71 15.83 8.29
CA MET A 1 -4.75 14.79 8.76
C MET A 1 -3.62 14.74 7.74
N GLU A 2 -2.60 15.57 7.92
CA GLU A 2 -1.52 15.72 6.92
C GLU A 2 -0.68 14.45 6.74
N GLY A 3 -0.30 13.80 7.85
CA GLY A 3 0.48 12.55 7.79
C GLY A 3 -0.21 11.39 7.04
N LEU A 4 -1.55 11.31 7.07
CA LEU A 4 -2.28 10.31 6.28
C LEU A 4 -2.13 10.58 4.78
N HIS A 5 -2.29 11.84 4.35
CA HIS A 5 -2.18 12.19 2.94
C HIS A 5 -0.76 11.97 2.40
N VAL A 6 0.26 12.23 3.22
CA VAL A 6 1.67 11.89 2.94
C VAL A 6 1.81 10.38 2.73
N ALA A 7 1.28 9.56 3.64
CA ALA A 7 1.35 8.10 3.53
C ALA A 7 0.57 7.57 2.31
N GLN A 8 -0.61 8.11 2.01
CA GLN A 8 -1.38 7.75 0.81
C GLN A 8 -0.65 8.12 -0.48
N ALA A 9 0.00 9.28 -0.52
CA ALA A 9 0.79 9.70 -1.67
C ALA A 9 2.01 8.77 -1.86
N ALA A 10 2.73 8.47 -0.77
CA ALA A 10 3.84 7.52 -0.80
C ALA A 10 3.37 6.13 -1.28
N LEU A 11 2.23 5.63 -0.79
CA LEU A 11 1.67 4.35 -1.22
C LEU A 11 1.46 4.31 -2.74
N LEU A 12 0.85 5.36 -3.30
CA LEU A 12 0.61 5.44 -4.74
C LEU A 12 1.91 5.47 -5.54
N ASP A 13 2.95 6.15 -5.07
CA ASP A 13 4.26 6.15 -5.72
C ASP A 13 4.90 4.75 -5.70
N VAL A 14 4.76 4.03 -4.57
CA VAL A 14 5.26 2.66 -4.46
C VAL A 14 4.53 1.75 -5.45
N ILE A 15 3.19 1.80 -5.50
CA ILE A 15 2.39 1.00 -6.44
C ILE A 15 2.74 1.36 -7.89
N ALA A 16 2.96 2.64 -8.20
CA ALA A 16 3.38 3.07 -9.53
C ALA A 16 4.75 2.48 -9.93
N ALA A 17 5.68 2.36 -8.98
CA ALA A 17 7.00 1.81 -9.21
C ALA A 17 7.05 0.27 -9.23
N THR A 18 6.12 -0.40 -8.55
CA THR A 18 6.09 -1.87 -8.46
C THR A 18 5.14 -2.51 -9.45
N THR A 19 3.92 -1.98 -9.58
CA THR A 19 2.81 -2.54 -10.37
C THR A 19 2.10 -1.43 -11.16
N PRO A 20 2.81 -0.74 -12.10
CA PRO A 20 2.26 0.40 -12.82
C PRO A 20 1.00 0.05 -13.63
N ARG A 21 0.96 -1.16 -14.22
CA ARG A 21 -0.16 -1.60 -15.06
C ARG A 21 -1.45 -1.73 -14.26
N ALA A 22 -1.37 -2.27 -13.05
CA ALA A 22 -2.51 -2.35 -12.14
C ALA A 22 -2.99 -0.96 -11.73
N LEU A 23 -2.07 -0.05 -11.36
CA LEU A 23 -2.43 1.31 -10.97
C LEU A 23 -3.14 2.07 -12.10
N GLU A 24 -2.58 2.03 -13.31
CA GLU A 24 -3.18 2.67 -14.49
C GLU A 24 -4.57 2.13 -14.78
N ARG A 25 -4.76 0.81 -14.67
CA ARG A 25 -6.08 0.19 -14.85
C ARG A 25 -7.07 0.69 -13.81
N LEU A 26 -6.72 0.64 -12.53
CA LEU A 26 -7.59 1.06 -11.44
C LEU A 26 -7.97 2.55 -11.55
N GLN A 27 -7.02 3.40 -11.94
CA GLN A 27 -7.27 4.81 -12.21
C GLN A 27 -8.23 5.01 -13.39
N ARG A 28 -8.07 4.24 -14.47
CA ARG A 28 -8.95 4.30 -15.64
C ARG A 28 -10.40 3.90 -15.31
N GLU A 29 -10.58 2.90 -14.45
CA GLU A 29 -11.91 2.46 -14.01
C GLU A 29 -12.47 3.32 -12.85
N GLY A 30 -11.73 4.34 -12.38
CA GLY A 30 -12.19 5.25 -11.33
C GLY A 30 -12.22 4.66 -9.93
N VAL A 31 -11.37 3.65 -9.65
CA VAL A 31 -11.31 3.00 -8.34
C VAL A 31 -10.73 3.95 -7.29
N PRO A 32 -11.42 4.16 -6.16
CA PRO A 32 -11.00 5.11 -5.13
C PRO A 32 -9.93 4.49 -4.19
N ILE A 33 -8.69 4.35 -4.68
CA ILE A 33 -7.59 3.71 -3.93
C ILE A 33 -7.27 4.49 -2.64
N LYS A 34 -7.28 5.84 -2.70
CA LYS A 34 -6.94 6.67 -1.54
C LYS A 34 -7.94 6.45 -0.41
N GLU A 35 -9.22 6.47 -0.71
CA GLU A 35 -10.31 6.27 0.23
C GLU A 35 -10.17 4.91 0.92
N GLN A 36 -9.97 3.83 0.14
CA GLN A 36 -9.79 2.48 0.68
C GLN A 36 -8.52 2.34 1.51
N SER A 37 -7.41 2.94 1.06
CA SER A 37 -6.14 2.92 1.82
C SER A 37 -6.22 3.64 3.17
N THR A 38 -7.25 4.44 3.42
CA THR A 38 -7.45 5.12 4.71
C THR A 38 -7.61 4.11 5.85
N SER A 39 -8.44 3.07 5.69
CA SER A 39 -8.60 2.05 6.73
C SER A 39 -7.31 1.25 6.91
N TRP A 40 -6.64 0.90 5.81
CA TRP A 40 -5.40 0.14 5.85
C TRP A 40 -4.32 0.83 6.68
N LEU A 41 -4.14 2.14 6.44
CA LEU A 41 -3.09 2.94 7.06
C LEU A 41 -3.46 3.39 8.48
N LEU A 42 -4.69 3.82 8.73
CA LEU A 42 -5.11 4.29 10.06
C LEU A 42 -5.37 3.14 11.03
N CYS A 43 -5.94 2.03 10.56
CA CYS A 43 -6.27 0.87 11.37
C CYS A 43 -5.19 -0.23 11.31
N ALA A 44 -4.06 0.02 10.65
CA ALA A 44 -2.98 -0.94 10.46
C ALA A 44 -3.48 -2.32 10.02
N PHE A 45 -4.37 -2.33 9.01
CA PHE A 45 -5.04 -3.51 8.43
C PHE A 45 -5.90 -4.35 9.38
N LEU A 46 -6.25 -3.87 10.57
CA LEU A 46 -7.02 -4.63 11.56
C LEU A 46 -8.40 -5.07 11.05
N ASP A 47 -9.03 -4.26 10.21
CA ASP A 47 -10.35 -4.50 9.63
C ASP A 47 -10.31 -5.08 8.20
N SER A 48 -9.10 -5.26 7.65
CA SER A 48 -8.88 -5.47 6.22
C SER A 48 -8.15 -6.78 5.89
N LEU A 49 -7.45 -7.38 6.87
CA LEU A 49 -6.76 -8.66 6.73
C LEU A 49 -7.21 -9.66 7.81
N PRO A 50 -7.08 -10.98 7.57
CA PRO A 50 -7.20 -11.98 8.62
C PRO A 50 -6.22 -11.69 9.76
N LEU A 51 -6.62 -11.96 11.01
CA LEU A 51 -5.83 -11.63 12.21
C LEU A 51 -4.38 -12.11 12.14
N GLU A 52 -4.12 -13.31 11.60
CA GLU A 52 -2.75 -13.82 11.43
C GLU A 52 -1.91 -12.89 10.55
N SER A 53 -2.41 -12.50 9.37
CA SER A 53 -1.74 -11.58 8.46
C SER A 53 -1.57 -10.20 9.07
N THR A 54 -2.59 -9.68 9.78
CA THR A 54 -2.51 -8.41 10.51
C THR A 54 -1.37 -8.42 11.53
N LEU A 55 -1.24 -9.48 12.35
CA LEU A 55 -0.19 -9.58 13.35
C LEU A 55 1.21 -9.64 12.71
N ARG A 56 1.36 -10.27 11.54
CA ARG A 56 2.62 -10.25 10.79
C ARG A 56 2.97 -8.88 10.23
N VAL A 57 1.98 -8.13 9.76
CA VAL A 57 2.17 -6.72 9.38
C VAL A 57 2.62 -5.90 10.60
N TRP A 58 2.08 -6.21 11.78
CA TRP A 58 2.47 -5.53 13.02
C TRP A 58 3.90 -5.88 13.45
N ASP A 59 4.34 -7.13 13.28
CA ASP A 59 5.75 -7.50 13.50
C ASP A 59 6.68 -6.59 12.68
N MET A 60 6.40 -6.40 11.38
CA MET A 60 7.17 -5.49 10.51
C MET A 60 7.02 -4.03 10.93
N LEU A 61 5.82 -3.60 11.34
CA LEU A 61 5.56 -2.23 11.79
C LEU A 61 6.40 -1.87 13.02
N PHE A 62 6.57 -2.79 13.97
CA PHE A 62 7.38 -2.54 15.15
C PHE A 62 8.89 -2.55 14.88
N VAL A 63 9.34 -3.24 13.83
CA VAL A 63 10.76 -3.31 13.45
C VAL A 63 11.14 -2.13 12.54
N ASP A 64 10.36 -1.89 11.49
CA ASP A 64 10.71 -0.97 10.41
C ASP A 64 9.91 0.35 10.45
N GLY A 65 8.92 0.46 11.35
CA GLY A 65 8.05 1.61 11.44
C GLY A 65 6.99 1.67 10.31
N GLN A 66 6.44 2.86 10.09
CA GLN A 66 5.25 3.09 9.25
C GLN A 66 5.40 2.65 7.79
N VAL A 67 6.63 2.57 7.26
CA VAL A 67 6.90 2.08 5.90
C VAL A 67 6.48 0.62 5.71
N ALA A 68 6.39 -0.16 6.81
CA ALA A 68 5.84 -1.52 6.77
C ALA A 68 4.41 -1.57 6.23
N LEU A 69 3.58 -0.58 6.55
CA LEU A 69 2.20 -0.54 6.07
C LEU A 69 2.13 -0.32 4.55
N LEU A 70 3.00 0.56 4.03
CA LEU A 70 3.14 0.80 2.59
C LEU A 70 3.59 -0.46 1.85
N ARG A 71 4.59 -1.16 2.41
CA ARG A 71 5.09 -2.43 1.85
C ARG A 71 4.03 -3.52 1.88
N ALA A 72 3.28 -3.65 2.96
CA ALA A 72 2.20 -4.64 3.04
C ALA A 72 1.13 -4.41 1.96
N ALA A 73 0.67 -3.16 1.80
CA ALA A 73 -0.27 -2.82 0.74
C ALA A 73 0.32 -3.08 -0.66
N ALA A 74 1.51 -2.55 -0.97
CA ALA A 74 2.12 -2.73 -2.29
C ALA A 74 2.45 -4.20 -2.61
N ALA A 75 2.83 -5.00 -1.61
CA ALA A 75 3.02 -6.44 -1.75
C ALA A 75 1.71 -7.15 -2.12
N ALA A 76 0.60 -6.76 -1.47
CA ALA A 76 -0.72 -7.28 -1.79
C ALA A 76 -1.12 -6.99 -3.25
N PHE A 77 -0.84 -5.77 -3.74
CA PHE A 77 -1.00 -5.41 -5.15
C PHE A 77 -0.13 -6.26 -6.08
N ALA A 78 1.16 -6.44 -5.75
CA ALA A 78 2.07 -7.26 -6.54
C ALA A 78 1.65 -8.72 -6.64
N LEU A 79 1.12 -9.29 -5.54
CA LEU A 79 0.60 -10.66 -5.52
C LEU A 79 -0.64 -10.86 -6.39
N HIS A 80 -1.41 -9.80 -6.64
CA HIS A 80 -2.69 -9.83 -7.35
C HIS A 80 -2.69 -9.05 -8.67
N GLU A 81 -1.53 -8.59 -9.16
CA GLU A 81 -1.45 -7.73 -10.35
C GLU A 81 -2.17 -8.34 -11.55
N GLU A 82 -1.92 -9.62 -11.86
CA GLU A 82 -2.56 -10.30 -12.99
C GLU A 82 -4.07 -10.50 -12.77
N ALA A 83 -4.52 -10.72 -11.54
CA ALA A 83 -5.94 -10.80 -11.21
C ALA A 83 -6.64 -9.45 -11.37
N LEU A 84 -6.02 -8.37 -10.89
CA LEU A 84 -6.50 -6.99 -11.04
C LEU A 84 -6.61 -6.58 -12.52
N LEU A 85 -5.70 -7.05 -13.36
CA LEU A 85 -5.72 -6.77 -14.80
C LEU A 85 -6.83 -7.53 -15.52
N ALA A 86 -7.13 -8.75 -15.08
CA ALA A 86 -8.12 -9.64 -15.68
C ALA A 86 -9.55 -9.44 -15.15
N ALA A 87 -9.71 -8.83 -13.97
CA ALA A 87 -11.01 -8.65 -13.32
C ALA A 87 -11.97 -7.78 -14.13
N ASP A 88 -13.27 -8.05 -13.94
CA ASP A 88 -14.32 -7.21 -14.47
C ASP A 88 -14.33 -5.84 -13.74
N PRO A 89 -14.54 -4.71 -14.43
CA PRO A 89 -14.60 -3.40 -13.77
C PRO A 89 -15.54 -3.32 -12.57
N SER A 90 -16.65 -4.07 -12.57
CA SER A 90 -17.60 -4.09 -11.45
C SER A 90 -17.03 -4.73 -10.17
N GLU A 91 -16.02 -5.58 -10.29
CA GLU A 91 -15.36 -6.26 -9.17
C GLU A 91 -14.22 -5.42 -8.56
N LEU A 92 -13.73 -4.41 -9.30
CA LEU A 92 -12.56 -3.60 -8.89
C LEU A 92 -12.90 -2.48 -7.88
N PHE A 93 -14.18 -2.20 -7.64
CA PHE A 93 -14.60 -1.13 -6.72
C PHE A 93 -14.24 -1.44 -5.27
N ASP A 94 -14.20 -2.72 -4.90
CA ASP A 94 -13.75 -3.19 -3.59
C ASP A 94 -12.40 -3.92 -3.75
N LEU A 95 -11.33 -3.29 -3.29
CA LEU A 95 -9.99 -3.86 -3.32
C LEU A 95 -9.76 -4.90 -2.21
N GLY A 96 -10.81 -5.31 -1.48
CA GLY A 96 -10.76 -6.42 -0.53
C GLY A 96 -10.12 -7.68 -1.13
N LEU A 97 -10.38 -7.99 -2.41
CA LEU A 97 -9.74 -9.10 -3.12
C LEU A 97 -8.21 -9.00 -3.17
N VAL A 98 -7.65 -7.78 -3.29
CA VAL A 98 -6.19 -7.57 -3.32
C VAL A 98 -5.55 -7.98 -2.00
N LEU A 99 -6.31 -7.88 -0.91
CA LEU A 99 -5.86 -8.19 0.43
C LEU A 99 -6.03 -9.68 0.78
N GLU A 100 -6.71 -10.47 -0.06
CA GLU A 100 -6.88 -11.91 0.14
C GLU A 100 -5.58 -12.67 -0.15
N CYS A 101 -4.68 -12.69 0.83
CA CYS A 101 -3.52 -13.58 0.81
C CYS A 101 -3.21 -14.12 2.20
N ASP A 102 -2.66 -15.33 2.24
CA ASP A 102 -2.13 -15.88 3.49
C ASP A 102 -0.92 -15.07 3.96
N ALA A 103 -0.71 -15.10 5.27
CA ALA A 103 0.33 -14.31 5.93
C ALA A 103 1.72 -14.63 5.39
N ALA A 104 2.01 -15.88 5.02
CA ALA A 104 3.34 -16.27 4.54
C ALA A 104 3.65 -15.65 3.17
N ARG A 105 2.68 -15.66 2.25
CA ARG A 105 2.82 -15.01 0.93
C ARG A 105 2.97 -13.50 1.06
N LEU A 106 2.14 -12.87 1.89
CA LEU A 106 2.23 -11.42 2.14
C LEU A 106 3.62 -11.04 2.67
N MET A 107 4.12 -11.79 3.66
CA MET A 107 5.43 -11.56 4.27
C MET A 107 6.59 -11.79 3.32
N ALA A 108 6.53 -12.82 2.47
CA ALA A 108 7.57 -13.06 1.49
C ALA A 108 7.65 -11.93 0.46
N ALA A 109 6.49 -11.43 0.01
CA ALA A 109 6.42 -10.34 -0.96
C ALA A 109 6.81 -8.98 -0.36
N SER A 110 6.43 -8.69 0.90
CA SER A 110 6.73 -7.41 1.56
C SER A 110 8.22 -7.19 1.85
N LEU A 111 9.00 -8.27 1.88
CA LEU A 111 10.45 -8.27 2.12
C LEU A 111 11.28 -8.37 0.84
N GLU A 112 10.66 -8.30 -0.34
CA GLU A 112 11.39 -8.31 -1.60
C GLU A 112 12.32 -7.07 -1.69
N PRO A 113 13.62 -7.23 -2.06
CA PRO A 113 14.60 -6.15 -1.98
C PRO A 113 14.25 -4.89 -2.76
N LYS A 114 13.66 -5.03 -3.97
CA LYS A 114 13.24 -3.87 -4.75
C LYS A 114 12.13 -3.13 -4.02
N LEU A 115 11.10 -3.82 -3.54
CA LEU A 115 10.00 -3.21 -2.78
C LEU A 115 10.49 -2.50 -1.50
N LEU A 116 11.43 -3.11 -0.75
CA LEU A 116 12.07 -2.48 0.41
C LEU A 116 12.68 -1.13 0.05
N SER A 117 13.52 -1.10 -0.99
CA SER A 117 14.20 0.13 -1.40
C SER A 117 13.24 1.21 -1.90
N VAL A 118 12.23 0.82 -2.68
CA VAL A 118 11.25 1.74 -3.28
C VAL A 118 10.35 2.34 -2.20
N ALA A 119 9.86 1.54 -1.28
CA ALA A 119 8.94 1.99 -0.23
C ALA A 119 9.60 2.99 0.73
N THR A 120 10.84 2.71 1.13
CA THR A 120 11.61 3.64 1.98
C THR A 120 11.87 4.96 1.26
N ALA A 121 12.38 4.91 0.03
CA ALA A 121 12.67 6.12 -0.74
C ALA A 121 11.42 6.97 -1.00
N ALA A 122 10.28 6.33 -1.33
CA ALA A 122 9.02 7.03 -1.58
C ALA A 122 8.52 7.74 -0.31
N LEU A 123 8.54 7.06 0.83
CA LEU A 123 8.10 7.67 2.09
C LEU A 123 9.00 8.83 2.53
N GLU A 124 10.31 8.66 2.46
CA GLU A 124 11.28 9.71 2.80
C GLU A 124 11.10 10.94 1.92
N ALA A 125 10.94 10.76 0.61
CA ALA A 125 10.69 11.87 -0.32
C ALA A 125 9.41 12.64 0.04
N ARG A 126 8.32 11.94 0.34
CA ARG A 126 7.03 12.57 0.71
C ARG A 126 7.07 13.29 2.05
N LEU A 127 7.79 12.74 3.03
CA LEU A 127 8.00 13.40 4.33
C LEU A 127 8.83 14.68 4.17
N GLU A 128 9.88 14.64 3.36
CA GLU A 128 10.72 15.80 3.06
C GLU A 128 9.95 16.90 2.31
N GLU A 129 9.09 16.52 1.36
CA GLU A 129 8.19 17.44 0.67
C GLU A 129 7.22 18.13 1.64
N ALA A 130 6.59 17.36 2.54
CA ALA A 130 5.67 17.90 3.53
C ALA A 130 6.38 18.83 4.52
N TRP A 131 7.54 18.42 5.04
CA TRP A 131 8.35 19.26 5.93
C TRP A 131 8.73 20.60 5.28
N LYS A 132 9.14 20.59 4.01
CA LYS A 132 9.45 21.82 3.26
C LYS A 132 8.24 22.72 3.08
N ALA A 133 7.05 22.16 2.88
CA ALA A 133 5.82 22.93 2.78
C ALA A 133 5.48 23.61 4.11
N GLU A 134 5.57 22.87 5.23
CA GLU A 134 5.32 23.40 6.58
C GLU A 134 6.30 24.54 6.96
N VAL A 135 7.58 24.43 6.61
CA VAL A 135 8.60 25.46 6.93
C VAL A 135 8.48 26.70 6.03
N ALA A 136 7.82 26.60 4.89
CA ALA A 136 7.63 27.71 3.95
C ALA A 136 6.42 28.61 4.28
N GLU A 137 5.52 28.17 5.16
CA GLU A 137 4.38 28.94 5.69
C GLU A 137 4.75 29.79 6.92
#